data_AF-A0A1R1A5E1-F1
#
_entry.id   AF-A0A1R1A5E1-F1
#
_cell.length_a   1.000
_cell.length_b   1.000
_cell.length_c   1.000
_cell.angle_alpha   90.00
_cell.angle_beta   90.00
_cell.angle_gamma   90.00
#
_symmetry.space_group_name_H-M   'P 1'
#
loop_
_entity.id
_entity.type
_entity.pdbx_description
1 polymer ?
#
loop_
_entity_poly.entity_id
_entity_poly.type
_entity_poly.pdbx_seq_one_letter_code
_entity_poly.pdbx_strand_id
1 'polypeptide(L)'
;MKLKKKIAGVALAAVLTLGAAAPVFAHDGWSQTSAPIVAPGQVSYVELMYGNHSNEHKSYRLEGQWGSTSKVYVTTPAGQKSDITGTRFYTGEPATETTPALNNYFVASFKSNVPGAYIISTEADSVYKGADAATRTLRSAKSFVAISDIPVIERVKALTGFSKEVSPDRAELIPLFNPAAVTPGEKVSIELLLKGKPLTNTSVDIIRRSNSEAVELKTDDKGVVSFTTGAADYYLVRAKPSTTEAKEGEYSATNYEATMTFTVQNKSVKLPGSAVSAKPHIYVNGNVVAVSSLTVSNGTTKVDAAFIKQYVDAAYNGTGAVTLRSAAEAAGASVEYFPAVGGNQAAVAIYTK
;
A
#
# COMPACT_ATOMS: atom_id res chain seq x y z
N MET A 1 -39.68 -41.73 33.86
CA MET A 1 -38.31 -41.74 33.28
C MET A 1 -38.18 -41.03 31.92
N LYS A 2 -39.21 -41.04 31.05
CA LYS A 2 -39.14 -40.43 29.70
C LYS A 2 -39.13 -38.88 29.68
N LEU A 3 -39.75 -38.21 30.67
CA LEU A 3 -39.82 -36.74 30.72
C LEU A 3 -38.47 -36.09 31.11
N LYS A 4 -37.73 -36.67 32.06
CA LYS A 4 -36.40 -36.18 32.49
C LYS A 4 -35.35 -36.26 31.38
N LYS A 5 -35.43 -37.26 30.48
CA LYS A 5 -34.55 -37.38 29.31
C LYS A 5 -34.84 -36.32 28.24
N LYS A 6 -36.10 -35.88 28.08
CA LYS A 6 -36.46 -34.83 27.12
C LYS A 6 -36.00 -33.45 27.58
N ILE A 7 -36.10 -33.15 28.88
CA ILE A 7 -35.66 -31.86 29.44
C ILE A 7 -34.13 -31.73 29.39
N ALA A 8 -33.39 -32.81 29.69
CA ALA A 8 -31.93 -32.81 29.58
C ALA A 8 -31.43 -32.62 28.12
N GLY A 9 -32.15 -33.18 27.13
CA GLY A 9 -31.81 -32.98 25.71
C GLY A 9 -32.04 -31.55 25.23
N VAL A 10 -33.11 -30.89 25.69
CA VAL A 10 -33.40 -29.48 25.34
C VAL A 10 -32.40 -28.53 25.99
N ALA A 11 -32.00 -28.78 27.24
CA ALA A 11 -30.98 -27.97 27.92
C ALA A 11 -29.59 -28.11 27.27
N LEU A 12 -29.21 -29.32 26.84
CA LEU A 12 -27.94 -29.56 26.14
C LEU A 12 -27.92 -28.90 24.75
N ALA A 13 -29.05 -28.95 24.02
CA ALA A 13 -29.20 -28.26 22.74
C ALA A 13 -29.12 -26.73 22.89
N ALA A 14 -29.77 -26.17 23.93
CA ALA A 14 -29.72 -24.73 24.22
C ALA A 14 -28.30 -24.25 24.58
N VAL A 15 -27.55 -25.03 25.37
CA VAL A 15 -26.15 -24.74 25.73
C VAL A 15 -25.22 -24.87 24.53
N LEU A 16 -25.46 -25.82 23.61
CA LEU A 16 -24.70 -25.95 22.36
C LEU A 16 -25.00 -24.82 21.36
N THR A 17 -26.23 -24.28 21.32
CA THR A 17 -26.56 -23.12 20.46
C THR A 17 -26.09 -21.78 21.02
N LEU A 18 -25.92 -21.66 22.34
CA LEU A 18 -25.45 -20.42 22.99
C LEU A 18 -23.91 -20.27 22.96
N GLY A 19 -23.16 -21.33 22.62
CA GLY A 19 -21.69 -21.33 22.62
C GLY A 19 -21.00 -20.96 21.30
N ALA A 20 -21.74 -20.61 20.24
CA ALA A 20 -21.19 -20.47 18.89
C ALA A 20 -21.40 -19.10 18.24
N ALA A 21 -21.70 -18.05 19.00
CA ALA A 21 -21.64 -16.68 18.48
C ALA A 21 -20.18 -16.18 18.57
N ALA A 22 -19.29 -16.75 17.76
CA ALA A 22 -18.01 -16.08 17.51
C ALA A 22 -18.32 -14.70 16.92
N PRO A 23 -17.75 -13.60 17.44
CA PRO A 23 -17.87 -12.30 16.77
C PRO A 23 -17.17 -12.42 15.42
N VAL A 24 -17.95 -12.67 14.38
CA VAL A 24 -17.50 -12.68 12.99
C VAL A 24 -17.19 -11.23 12.63
N PHE A 25 -15.93 -10.82 12.82
CA PHE A 25 -15.40 -9.57 12.28
C PHE A 25 -15.30 -9.71 10.76
N ALA A 26 -16.44 -9.46 10.14
CA ALA A 26 -16.73 -9.78 8.76
C ALA A 26 -16.13 -8.82 7.75
N HIS A 27 -15.80 -7.61 8.18
CA HIS A 27 -15.50 -6.53 7.28
C HIS A 27 -14.01 -6.28 7.16
N ASP A 28 -13.60 -5.93 5.95
CA ASP A 28 -12.27 -5.43 5.63
C ASP A 28 -12.38 -3.99 5.19
N GLY A 29 -11.50 -3.16 5.74
CA GLY A 29 -11.22 -1.85 5.17
C GLY A 29 -10.09 -1.97 4.16
N TRP A 30 -10.26 -1.40 2.96
CA TRP A 30 -9.16 -1.18 2.03
C TRP A 30 -9.15 0.24 1.50
N SER A 31 -7.99 0.65 0.98
CA SER A 31 -7.82 1.90 0.24
C SER A 31 -7.42 1.57 -1.19
N GLN A 32 -7.83 2.37 -2.18
CA GLN A 32 -7.38 2.23 -3.56
C GLN A 32 -7.20 3.60 -4.23
N THR A 33 -6.25 3.70 -5.13
CA THR A 33 -5.98 4.93 -5.88
C THR A 33 -6.69 4.86 -7.23
N SER A 34 -7.24 5.98 -7.70
CA SER A 34 -7.99 6.02 -8.96
C SER A 34 -7.09 5.84 -10.20
N ALA A 35 -5.83 6.24 -10.08
CA ALA A 35 -4.81 6.10 -11.11
C ALA A 35 -3.47 5.70 -10.47
N PRO A 36 -2.80 4.65 -10.97
CA PRO A 36 -1.52 4.20 -10.41
C PRO A 36 -0.36 5.14 -10.76
N ILE A 37 -0.51 5.97 -11.81
CA ILE A 37 0.50 6.93 -12.27
C ILE A 37 -0.18 8.27 -12.55
N VAL A 38 0.36 9.36 -11.99
CA VAL A 38 -0.13 10.73 -12.23
C VAL A 38 1.03 11.68 -12.54
N ALA A 39 0.76 12.80 -13.20
CA ALA A 39 1.77 13.82 -13.45
C ALA A 39 1.98 14.73 -12.21
N PRO A 40 3.15 15.37 -12.06
CA PRO A 40 3.38 16.39 -11.05
C PRO A 40 2.28 17.45 -11.02
N GLY A 41 1.80 17.76 -9.82
CA GLY A 41 0.75 18.77 -9.58
C GLY A 41 -0.67 18.28 -9.81
N GLN A 42 -0.88 17.10 -10.40
CA GLN A 42 -2.21 16.49 -10.51
C GLN A 42 -2.68 15.96 -9.15
N VAL A 43 -4.00 15.93 -8.99
CA VAL A 43 -4.65 15.36 -7.80
C VAL A 43 -4.66 13.85 -7.93
N SER A 44 -4.23 13.16 -6.87
CA SER A 44 -4.47 11.75 -6.68
C SER A 44 -5.62 11.56 -5.69
N TYR A 45 -6.64 10.80 -6.09
CA TYR A 45 -7.74 10.40 -5.25
C TYR A 45 -7.49 9.02 -4.64
N VAL A 46 -7.84 8.89 -3.37
CA VAL A 46 -7.75 7.67 -2.57
C VAL A 46 -9.14 7.32 -2.08
N GLU A 47 -9.71 6.26 -2.61
CA GLU A 47 -11.02 5.73 -2.20
C GLU A 47 -10.83 4.84 -0.97
N LEU A 48 -11.62 5.09 0.08
CA LEU A 48 -11.59 4.38 1.37
C LEU A 48 -12.81 3.48 1.47
N MET A 49 -12.62 2.24 1.05
CA MET A 49 -13.68 1.25 0.91
C MET A 49 -13.77 0.37 2.15
N TYR A 50 -14.99 0.01 2.53
CA TYR A 50 -15.24 -0.87 3.66
C TYR A 50 -16.31 -1.88 3.25
N GLY A 51 -15.97 -3.16 3.27
CA GLY A 51 -16.77 -4.19 2.63
C GLY A 51 -16.74 -5.49 3.40
N ASN A 52 -17.80 -6.27 3.26
CA ASN A 52 -17.92 -7.55 3.91
C ASN A 52 -17.20 -8.63 3.10
N HIS A 53 -16.26 -9.27 3.76
CA HIS A 53 -15.56 -10.44 3.26
C HIS A 53 -15.58 -11.60 4.27
N SER A 54 -16.65 -11.70 5.08
CA SER A 54 -16.98 -12.87 5.90
C SER A 54 -17.57 -14.01 5.06
N ASN A 55 -17.61 -15.19 5.68
CA ASN A 55 -18.32 -16.37 5.18
C ASN A 55 -17.85 -16.81 3.78
N GLU A 56 -16.53 -16.80 3.55
CA GLU A 56 -15.92 -17.17 2.27
C GLU A 56 -16.24 -16.25 1.09
N HIS A 57 -17.00 -15.17 1.30
CA HIS A 57 -17.33 -14.22 0.25
C HIS A 57 -16.15 -13.27 -0.01
N LYS A 58 -15.36 -13.59 -1.05
CA LYS A 58 -14.23 -12.79 -1.52
C LYS A 58 -14.69 -11.67 -2.48
N SER A 59 -15.71 -10.90 -2.08
CA SER A 59 -16.40 -9.93 -2.94
C SER A 59 -16.07 -8.46 -2.62
N TYR A 60 -16.05 -7.60 -3.63
CA TYR A 60 -15.84 -6.15 -3.48
C TYR A 60 -17.10 -5.37 -3.04
N ARG A 61 -18.06 -6.04 -2.41
CA ARG A 61 -19.31 -5.41 -1.97
C ARG A 61 -19.04 -4.51 -0.76
N LEU A 62 -19.43 -3.24 -0.88
CA LEU A 62 -19.36 -2.30 0.23
C LEU A 62 -20.43 -2.60 1.28
N GLU A 63 -20.01 -2.61 2.53
CA GLU A 63 -20.84 -2.90 3.69
C GLU A 63 -20.31 -2.08 4.88
N GLY A 64 -20.67 -0.80 4.90
CA GLY A 64 -20.26 0.15 5.93
C GLY A 64 -19.29 1.21 5.42
N GLN A 65 -18.61 1.87 6.36
CA GLN A 65 -17.65 2.93 6.10
C GLN A 65 -16.46 2.78 7.04
N TRP A 66 -15.32 3.35 6.66
CA TRP A 66 -14.25 3.58 7.62
C TRP A 66 -14.72 4.49 8.76
N GLY A 67 -14.37 4.13 9.99
CA GLY A 67 -14.74 4.90 11.19
C GLY A 67 -14.17 6.32 11.20
N SER A 68 -14.80 7.21 11.97
CA SER A 68 -14.37 8.61 12.09
C SER A 68 -12.95 8.77 12.63
N THR A 69 -12.46 7.79 13.39
CA THR A 69 -11.11 7.74 13.98
C THR A 69 -10.03 7.23 13.02
N SER A 70 -10.39 6.76 11.83
CA SER A 70 -9.40 6.34 10.84
C SER A 70 -8.61 7.54 10.31
N LYS A 71 -7.32 7.30 10.07
CA LYS A 71 -6.38 8.28 9.55
C LYS A 71 -5.89 7.85 8.18
N VAL A 72 -5.67 8.80 7.30
CA VAL A 72 -5.12 8.59 5.97
C VAL A 72 -3.82 9.35 5.87
N TYR A 73 -2.74 8.64 5.55
CA TYR A 73 -1.42 9.21 5.40
C TYR A 73 -0.88 9.01 3.98
N VAL A 74 -0.01 9.93 3.58
CA VAL A 74 0.82 9.80 2.39
C VAL A 74 2.27 9.80 2.84
N THR A 75 3.02 8.76 2.46
CA THR A 75 4.47 8.69 2.62
C THR A 75 5.12 9.07 1.31
N THR A 76 5.96 10.11 1.35
CA THR A 76 6.68 10.64 0.19
C THR A 76 7.86 9.75 -0.21
N PRO A 77 8.46 9.97 -1.40
CA PRO A 77 9.69 9.28 -1.79
C PRO A 77 10.86 9.49 -0.81
N ALA A 78 10.90 10.63 -0.10
CA ALA A 78 11.86 10.90 0.96
C ALA A 78 11.62 10.06 2.23
N GLY A 79 10.46 9.41 2.35
CA GLY A 79 10.02 8.70 3.56
C GLY A 79 9.26 9.57 4.57
N GLN A 80 8.92 10.81 4.21
CA GLN A 80 8.13 11.68 5.08
C GLN A 80 6.66 11.27 5.05
N LYS A 81 6.09 10.95 6.22
CA LYS A 81 4.67 10.61 6.38
C LYS A 81 3.86 11.86 6.72
N SER A 82 2.84 12.17 5.93
CA SER A 82 1.96 13.33 6.10
C SER A 82 0.51 12.89 6.29
N ASP A 83 -0.19 13.45 7.29
CA ASP A 83 -1.63 13.20 7.53
C ASP A 83 -2.47 13.99 6.50
N ILE A 84 -3.22 13.28 5.67
CA ILE A 84 -4.17 13.84 4.68
C ILE A 84 -5.62 13.60 5.07
N THR A 85 -5.92 13.15 6.29
CA THR A 85 -7.29 12.86 6.75
C THR A 85 -8.23 14.05 6.58
N GLY A 86 -7.72 15.28 6.70
CA GLY A 86 -8.50 16.51 6.51
C GLY A 86 -9.02 16.74 5.09
N THR A 87 -8.50 16.00 4.09
CA THR A 87 -8.99 16.08 2.69
C THR A 87 -10.09 15.07 2.40
N ARG A 88 -10.51 14.29 3.41
CA ARG A 88 -11.54 13.27 3.30
C ARG A 88 -12.93 13.89 3.11
N PHE A 89 -13.65 13.45 2.09
CA PHE A 89 -15.06 13.79 1.86
C PHE A 89 -15.88 12.54 1.55
N TYR A 90 -17.17 12.57 1.91
CA TYR A 90 -18.11 11.47 1.67
C TYR A 90 -18.67 11.56 0.26
N THR A 91 -18.73 10.45 -0.46
CA THR A 91 -19.25 10.40 -1.84
C THR A 91 -20.54 9.61 -1.98
N GLY A 92 -21.04 9.04 -0.87
CA GLY A 92 -22.25 8.22 -0.88
C GLY A 92 -23.53 9.00 -0.68
N GLU A 93 -24.65 8.28 -0.79
CA GLU A 93 -25.96 8.71 -0.35
C GLU A 93 -26.25 8.05 1.00
N PRO A 94 -26.58 8.83 2.05
CA PRO A 94 -26.88 8.26 3.36
C PRO A 94 -28.14 7.40 3.29
N ALA A 95 -28.20 6.37 4.14
CA ALA A 95 -29.41 5.57 4.28
C ALA A 95 -30.58 6.45 4.76
N THR A 96 -31.76 6.15 4.26
CA THR A 96 -33.04 6.63 4.81
C THR A 96 -33.75 5.47 5.52
N GLU A 97 -34.90 5.73 6.13
CA GLU A 97 -35.71 4.67 6.77
C GLU A 97 -36.09 3.54 5.81
N THR A 98 -36.24 3.86 4.52
CA THR A 98 -36.73 2.92 3.50
C THR A 98 -35.70 2.58 2.43
N THR A 99 -34.53 3.23 2.43
CA THR A 99 -33.53 3.09 1.36
C THR A 99 -32.14 2.88 1.96
N PRO A 100 -31.44 1.78 1.62
CA PRO A 100 -30.08 1.56 2.10
C PRO A 100 -29.13 2.61 1.50
N ALA A 101 -28.01 2.87 2.20
CA ALA A 101 -26.97 3.77 1.70
C ALA A 101 -26.41 3.28 0.35
N LEU A 102 -26.18 4.21 -0.57
CA LEU A 102 -25.58 3.94 -1.88
C LEU A 102 -24.17 4.54 -1.94
N ASN A 103 -23.25 3.89 -2.68
CA ASN A 103 -21.86 4.37 -2.86
C ASN A 103 -21.18 4.77 -1.55
N ASN A 104 -21.36 3.93 -0.53
CA ASN A 104 -21.13 4.26 0.87
C ASN A 104 -19.64 4.26 1.27
N TYR A 105 -18.84 5.18 0.71
CA TYR A 105 -17.41 5.27 0.99
C TYR A 105 -16.93 6.72 1.07
N PHE A 106 -15.71 6.90 1.56
CA PHE A 106 -15.04 8.19 1.62
C PHE A 106 -13.94 8.27 0.57
N VAL A 107 -13.63 9.48 0.12
CA VAL A 107 -12.48 9.76 -0.73
C VAL A 107 -11.59 10.77 -0.03
N ALA A 108 -10.29 10.48 0.06
CA ALA A 108 -9.27 11.46 0.41
C ALA A 108 -8.51 11.87 -0.86
N SER A 109 -7.77 12.97 -0.79
CA SER A 109 -6.94 13.41 -1.92
C SER A 109 -5.64 14.05 -1.47
N PHE A 110 -4.64 14.00 -2.35
CA PHE A 110 -3.40 14.75 -2.20
C PHE A 110 -2.87 15.17 -3.57
N LYS A 111 -1.91 16.10 -3.57
CA LYS A 111 -1.16 16.52 -4.75
C LYS A 111 0.30 16.71 -4.38
N SER A 112 1.21 16.43 -5.30
CA SER A 112 2.64 16.69 -5.12
C SER A 112 3.29 17.02 -6.46
N ASN A 113 4.28 17.91 -6.41
CA ASN A 113 5.14 18.25 -7.55
C ASN A 113 6.45 17.46 -7.58
N VAL A 114 6.69 16.62 -6.56
CA VAL A 114 7.89 15.79 -6.48
C VAL A 114 7.59 14.46 -7.17
N PRO A 115 8.27 14.11 -8.28
CA PRO A 115 8.17 12.78 -8.87
C PRO A 115 8.60 11.70 -7.88
N GLY A 116 8.11 10.48 -8.02
CA GLY A 116 8.60 9.31 -7.30
C GLY A 116 7.53 8.34 -6.83
N ALA A 117 7.93 7.36 -6.03
CA ALA A 117 7.03 6.39 -5.40
C ALA A 117 6.36 6.95 -4.14
N TYR A 118 5.02 6.95 -4.12
CA TYR A 118 4.21 7.33 -2.97
C TYR A 118 3.44 6.12 -2.43
N ILE A 119 3.46 5.98 -1.10
CA ILE A 119 2.69 4.96 -0.38
C ILE A 119 1.58 5.68 0.38
N ILE A 120 0.35 5.26 0.17
CA ILE A 120 -0.80 5.74 0.92
C ILE A 120 -1.13 4.67 1.97
N SER A 121 -1.29 5.07 3.23
CA SER A 121 -1.75 4.18 4.30
C SER A 121 -3.01 4.73 4.96
N THR A 122 -4.05 3.90 5.07
CA THR A 122 -5.20 4.16 5.93
C THR A 122 -5.08 3.29 7.17
N GLU A 123 -5.15 3.92 8.33
CA GLU A 123 -4.85 3.31 9.61
C GLU A 123 -6.02 3.53 10.57
N ALA A 124 -6.45 2.47 11.23
CA ALA A 124 -7.46 2.56 12.29
C ALA A 124 -7.03 1.76 13.51
N ASP A 125 -7.42 2.26 14.68
CA ASP A 125 -7.32 1.58 15.96
C ASP A 125 -8.68 1.72 16.65
N SER A 126 -9.27 0.58 16.98
CA SER A 126 -10.62 0.54 17.51
C SER A 126 -10.73 -0.52 18.59
N VAL A 127 -11.44 -0.23 19.66
CA VAL A 127 -11.81 -1.19 20.68
C VAL A 127 -13.33 -1.36 20.63
N TYR A 128 -13.76 -2.56 20.26
CA TYR A 128 -15.17 -2.94 20.26
C TYR A 128 -15.50 -3.62 21.59
N LYS A 129 -16.51 -3.13 22.30
CA LYS A 129 -17.00 -3.75 23.54
C LYS A 129 -18.17 -4.68 23.19
N GLY A 130 -17.89 -5.98 23.13
CA GLY A 130 -18.91 -7.01 22.99
C GLY A 130 -19.65 -7.27 24.31
N ALA A 131 -20.64 -8.17 24.28
CA ALA A 131 -21.40 -8.57 25.46
C ALA A 131 -20.51 -9.24 26.53
N ASP A 132 -19.56 -10.08 26.09
CA ASP A 132 -18.74 -10.91 27.00
C ASP A 132 -17.33 -10.36 27.20
N ALA A 133 -16.75 -9.72 26.18
CA ALA A 133 -15.42 -9.15 26.25
C ALA A 133 -15.21 -8.04 25.21
N ALA A 134 -14.27 -7.15 25.48
CA ALA A 134 -13.81 -6.15 24.52
C ALA A 134 -12.67 -6.72 23.66
N THR A 135 -12.64 -6.34 22.38
CA THR A 135 -11.57 -6.71 21.44
C THR A 135 -11.03 -5.46 20.76
N ARG A 136 -9.70 -5.37 20.62
CA ARG A 136 -9.03 -4.32 19.85
C ARG A 136 -8.82 -4.78 18.41
N THR A 137 -8.92 -3.87 17.45
CA THR A 137 -8.54 -4.13 16.06
C THR A 137 -7.63 -3.02 15.54
N LEU A 138 -6.46 -3.41 15.06
CA LEU A 138 -5.49 -2.56 14.37
C LEU A 138 -5.53 -2.86 12.87
N ARG A 139 -5.94 -1.87 12.07
CA ARG A 139 -6.07 -2.00 10.61
C ARG A 139 -5.00 -1.22 9.89
N SER A 140 -4.39 -1.82 8.87
CA SER A 140 -3.63 -1.11 7.84
C SER A 140 -4.26 -1.40 6.48
N ALA A 141 -4.41 -0.37 5.67
CA ALA A 141 -4.80 -0.50 4.28
C ALA A 141 -3.85 0.33 3.42
N LYS A 142 -3.23 -0.29 2.42
CA LYS A 142 -2.27 0.38 1.53
C LYS A 142 -2.78 0.52 0.11
N SER A 143 -2.36 1.60 -0.52
CA SER A 143 -2.43 1.80 -1.96
C SER A 143 -1.23 2.64 -2.41
N PHE A 144 -1.00 2.72 -3.72
CA PHE A 144 0.24 3.26 -4.27
C PHE A 144 0.00 4.17 -5.45
N VAL A 145 0.88 5.16 -5.61
CA VAL A 145 0.89 6.07 -6.75
C VAL A 145 2.34 6.35 -7.14
N ALA A 146 2.64 6.28 -8.43
CA ALA A 146 3.84 6.88 -8.98
C ALA A 146 3.52 8.29 -9.48
N ILE A 147 4.28 9.29 -9.05
CA ILE A 147 4.26 10.62 -9.66
C ILE A 147 5.40 10.68 -10.68
N SER A 148 5.09 11.02 -11.92
CA SER A 148 6.05 10.93 -13.02
C SER A 148 5.93 12.08 -13.99
N ASP A 149 7.06 12.67 -14.40
CA ASP A 149 7.12 13.70 -15.43
C ASP A 149 6.51 13.22 -16.76
N ILE A 150 6.60 11.92 -17.05
CA ILE A 150 5.92 11.25 -18.16
C ILE A 150 5.10 10.09 -17.57
N PRO A 151 3.76 10.22 -17.44
CA PRO A 151 2.94 9.26 -16.69
C PRO A 151 2.64 7.98 -17.51
N VAL A 152 3.68 7.19 -17.79
CA VAL A 152 3.60 5.88 -18.47
C VAL A 152 4.37 4.80 -17.72
N ILE A 153 3.96 3.54 -17.88
CA ILE A 153 4.54 2.39 -17.15
C ILE A 153 6.06 2.31 -17.32
N GLU A 154 6.57 2.46 -18.54
CA GLU A 154 8.00 2.34 -18.83
C GLU A 154 8.84 3.41 -18.15
N ARG A 155 8.24 4.57 -17.84
CA ARG A 155 8.91 5.68 -17.16
C ARG A 155 9.04 5.42 -15.67
N VAL A 156 8.10 4.68 -15.08
CA VAL A 156 8.06 4.43 -13.64
C VAL A 156 8.50 3.03 -13.25
N LYS A 157 8.71 2.11 -14.20
CA LYS A 157 9.02 0.69 -13.93
C LYS A 157 10.22 0.45 -12.99
N ALA A 158 11.17 1.38 -12.94
CA ALA A 158 12.38 1.27 -12.13
C ALA A 158 12.29 1.97 -10.77
N LEU A 159 11.12 2.51 -10.39
CA LEU A 159 10.89 3.03 -9.05
C LEU A 159 10.90 1.89 -8.03
N THR A 160 11.55 2.12 -6.89
CA THR A 160 11.75 1.11 -5.84
C THR A 160 11.21 1.55 -4.49
N GLY A 161 10.75 2.80 -4.33
CA GLY A 161 10.34 3.33 -3.03
C GLY A 161 9.07 2.71 -2.42
N PHE A 162 8.37 1.82 -3.14
CA PHE A 162 7.12 1.19 -2.69
C PHE A 162 7.29 0.12 -1.60
N SER A 163 8.51 -0.38 -1.39
CA SER A 163 8.79 -1.42 -0.38
C SER A 163 9.08 -0.87 1.02
N LYS A 164 8.88 0.44 1.26
CA LYS A 164 9.08 1.04 2.59
C LYS A 164 7.96 0.60 3.55
N GLU A 165 8.36 0.23 4.76
CA GLU A 165 7.46 0.07 5.90
C GLU A 165 6.95 1.44 6.35
N VAL A 166 5.64 1.59 6.52
CA VAL A 166 4.98 2.87 6.87
C VAL A 166 3.97 2.75 8.02
N SER A 167 3.66 1.52 8.45
CA SER A 167 2.72 1.21 9.53
C SER A 167 3.31 0.18 10.51
N PRO A 168 4.47 0.46 11.14
CA PRO A 168 5.27 -0.55 11.85
C PRO A 168 4.69 -1.04 13.18
N ASP A 169 3.56 -0.48 13.64
CA ASP A 169 2.88 -0.87 14.89
C ASP A 169 1.83 -1.99 14.69
N ARG A 170 1.57 -2.39 13.45
CA ARG A 170 0.49 -3.31 13.07
C ARG A 170 0.93 -4.35 12.03
N ALA A 171 -0.02 -5.12 11.50
CA ALA A 171 0.25 -5.98 10.35
C ALA A 171 0.35 -5.12 9.08
N GLU A 172 1.27 -5.46 8.19
CA GLU A 172 1.58 -4.67 7.00
C GLU A 172 1.96 -5.56 5.82
N LEU A 173 1.39 -5.29 4.65
CA LEU A 173 1.76 -5.92 3.39
C LEU A 173 2.76 -5.01 2.66
N ILE A 174 3.92 -5.56 2.28
CA ILE A 174 5.00 -4.85 1.59
C ILE A 174 5.13 -5.43 0.17
N PRO A 175 4.90 -4.65 -0.90
CA PRO A 175 5.17 -5.13 -2.24
C PRO A 175 6.69 -5.21 -2.47
N LEU A 176 7.17 -6.36 -2.92
CA LEU A 176 8.56 -6.55 -3.37
C LEU A 176 8.70 -6.34 -4.89
N PHE A 177 7.77 -5.57 -5.46
CA PHE A 177 7.68 -5.21 -6.86
C PHE A 177 7.16 -3.78 -6.98
N ASN A 178 7.03 -3.26 -8.20
CA ASN A 178 6.45 -1.95 -8.45
C ASN A 178 4.92 -2.03 -8.66
N PRO A 179 4.09 -1.72 -7.66
CA PRO A 179 2.63 -1.81 -7.76
C PRO A 179 2.02 -0.80 -8.75
N ALA A 180 2.76 0.23 -9.16
CA ALA A 180 2.33 1.22 -10.12
C ALA A 180 2.71 0.88 -11.58
N ALA A 181 3.40 -0.24 -11.82
CA ALA A 181 3.96 -0.58 -13.13
C ALA A 181 3.80 -2.06 -13.53
N VAL A 182 3.15 -2.89 -12.70
CA VAL A 182 3.01 -4.32 -12.96
C VAL A 182 2.03 -4.61 -14.11
N THR A 183 2.38 -5.55 -14.98
CA THR A 183 1.57 -6.00 -16.11
C THR A 183 1.26 -7.51 -16.04
N PRO A 184 0.27 -8.01 -16.80
CA PRO A 184 -0.11 -9.43 -16.78
C PRO A 184 1.05 -10.39 -17.06
N GLY A 185 1.07 -11.50 -16.32
CA GLY A 185 2.06 -12.57 -16.49
C GLY A 185 3.38 -12.32 -15.74
N GLU A 186 3.52 -11.21 -15.03
CA GLU A 186 4.70 -10.94 -14.21
C GLU A 186 4.66 -11.75 -12.90
N LYS A 187 5.80 -12.34 -12.53
CA LYS A 187 5.98 -12.95 -11.21
C LYS A 187 6.26 -11.85 -10.19
N VAL A 188 5.40 -11.75 -9.18
CA VAL A 188 5.49 -10.74 -8.12
C VAL A 188 5.50 -11.42 -6.75
N SER A 189 6.02 -10.69 -5.76
CA SER A 189 6.13 -11.15 -4.38
C SER A 189 5.68 -10.07 -3.41
N ILE A 190 5.08 -10.49 -2.29
CA ILE A 190 4.58 -9.62 -1.23
C ILE A 190 5.03 -10.19 0.09
N GLU A 191 5.63 -9.36 0.94
CA GLU A 191 6.01 -9.72 2.30
C GLU A 191 4.92 -9.27 3.28
N LEU A 192 4.54 -10.15 4.20
CA LEU A 192 3.64 -9.85 5.31
C LEU A 192 4.45 -9.68 6.58
N LEU A 193 4.36 -8.50 7.18
CA LEU A 193 4.96 -8.16 8.45
C LEU A 193 3.88 -8.06 9.54
N LEU A 194 4.26 -8.35 10.78
CA LEU A 194 3.55 -7.93 11.98
C LEU A 194 4.54 -7.26 12.91
N LYS A 195 4.33 -5.97 13.16
CA LYS A 195 5.23 -5.14 13.99
C LYS A 195 6.68 -5.19 13.50
N GLY A 196 6.88 -4.99 12.19
CA GLY A 196 8.18 -5.05 11.52
C GLY A 196 8.82 -6.45 11.42
N LYS A 197 8.12 -7.51 11.81
CA LYS A 197 8.65 -8.89 11.75
C LYS A 197 7.93 -9.73 10.71
N PRO A 198 8.64 -10.48 9.86
CA PRO A 198 8.01 -11.39 8.91
C PRO A 198 7.09 -12.42 9.59
N LEU A 199 5.91 -12.64 9.01
CA LEU A 199 4.95 -13.64 9.47
C LEU A 199 4.95 -14.85 8.56
N THR A 200 5.43 -15.99 9.06
CA THR A 200 5.48 -17.27 8.34
C THR A 200 4.16 -18.06 8.43
N ASN A 201 3.89 -18.92 7.44
CA ASN A 201 2.75 -19.85 7.39
C ASN A 201 1.38 -19.17 7.65
N THR A 202 1.24 -17.93 7.21
CA THR A 202 0.05 -17.09 7.41
C THR A 202 -0.70 -16.97 6.08
N SER A 203 -2.02 -17.16 6.11
CA SER A 203 -2.86 -17.04 4.90
C SER A 203 -2.94 -15.60 4.40
N VAL A 204 -2.78 -15.43 3.09
CA VAL A 204 -2.92 -14.18 2.34
C VAL A 204 -3.84 -14.45 1.15
N ASP A 205 -4.95 -13.73 1.07
CA ASP A 205 -5.85 -13.79 -0.08
C ASP A 205 -5.45 -12.74 -1.12
N ILE A 206 -5.48 -13.12 -2.39
CA ILE A 206 -5.31 -12.22 -3.55
C ILE A 206 -6.61 -12.26 -4.35
N ILE A 207 -7.30 -11.14 -4.47
CA ILE A 207 -8.68 -11.05 -4.98
C ILE A 207 -8.75 -10.05 -6.14
N ARG A 208 -9.22 -10.50 -7.30
CA ARG A 208 -9.46 -9.67 -8.49
C ARG A 208 -10.82 -8.97 -8.41
N ARG A 209 -10.85 -7.68 -8.72
CA ARG A 209 -12.08 -6.88 -8.62
C ARG A 209 -13.15 -7.26 -9.62
N SER A 210 -12.79 -7.47 -10.89
CA SER A 210 -13.74 -7.64 -11.99
C SER A 210 -14.63 -8.87 -11.86
N ASN A 211 -14.14 -9.95 -11.26
CA ASN A 211 -14.83 -11.24 -11.18
C ASN A 211 -14.83 -11.85 -9.77
N SER A 212 -14.23 -11.19 -8.77
CA SER A 212 -14.08 -11.73 -7.41
C SER A 212 -13.32 -13.06 -7.36
N GLU A 213 -12.57 -13.40 -8.40
CA GLU A 213 -11.68 -14.56 -8.41
C GLU A 213 -10.58 -14.34 -7.39
N ALA A 214 -10.30 -15.37 -6.61
CA ALA A 214 -9.40 -15.25 -5.49
C ALA A 214 -8.56 -16.50 -5.27
N VAL A 215 -7.30 -16.28 -4.91
CA VAL A 215 -6.35 -17.32 -4.55
C VAL A 215 -5.89 -17.06 -3.13
N GLU A 216 -5.93 -18.10 -2.29
CA GLU A 216 -5.30 -18.06 -0.98
C GLU A 216 -3.91 -18.68 -1.08
N LEU A 217 -2.91 -17.94 -0.59
CA LEU A 217 -1.52 -18.39 -0.49
C LEU A 217 -1.09 -18.37 0.98
N LYS A 218 -0.02 -19.10 1.30
CA LYS A 218 0.63 -19.03 2.60
C LYS A 218 2.01 -18.44 2.48
N THR A 219 2.35 -17.58 3.42
CA THR A 219 3.69 -17.00 3.51
C THR A 219 4.74 -18.07 3.81
N ASP A 220 5.92 -17.92 3.22
CA ASP A 220 7.10 -18.75 3.49
C ASP A 220 7.78 -18.41 4.83
N ASP A 221 8.97 -18.95 5.06
CA ASP A 221 9.82 -18.69 6.23
C ASP A 221 10.33 -17.24 6.31
N LYS A 222 10.28 -16.48 5.21
CA LYS A 222 10.60 -15.05 5.15
C LYS A 222 9.35 -14.18 5.15
N GLY A 223 8.18 -14.75 5.43
CA GLY A 223 6.92 -14.01 5.41
C GLY A 223 6.44 -13.62 4.01
N VAL A 224 6.95 -14.26 2.95
CA VAL A 224 6.69 -13.86 1.56
C VAL A 224 5.68 -14.81 0.91
N VAL A 225 4.74 -14.24 0.15
CA VAL A 225 3.96 -14.97 -0.87
C VAL A 225 4.41 -14.54 -2.26
N SER A 226 4.39 -15.47 -3.22
CA SER A 226 4.72 -15.19 -4.62
C SER A 226 3.68 -15.77 -5.56
N PHE A 227 3.34 -15.04 -6.62
CA PHE A 227 2.38 -15.47 -7.63
C PHE A 227 2.66 -14.80 -8.98
N THR A 228 2.01 -15.30 -10.02
CA THR A 228 2.00 -14.68 -11.35
C THR A 228 0.74 -13.85 -11.49
N THR A 229 0.87 -12.59 -11.88
CA THR A 229 -0.28 -11.70 -12.10
C THR A 229 -1.15 -12.18 -13.25
N GLY A 230 -2.47 -12.03 -13.08
CA GLY A 230 -3.47 -12.35 -14.09
C GLY A 230 -3.73 -11.17 -15.04
N ALA A 231 -4.95 -11.08 -15.58
CA ALA A 231 -5.35 -9.99 -16.45
C ALA A 231 -5.36 -8.63 -15.74
N ALA A 232 -5.33 -7.55 -16.53
CA ALA A 232 -5.38 -6.19 -16.01
C ALA A 232 -6.65 -5.96 -15.19
N ASP A 233 -6.49 -5.53 -13.94
CA ASP A 233 -7.56 -5.35 -12.96
C ASP A 233 -7.03 -4.64 -11.72
N TYR A 234 -7.93 -4.26 -10.81
CA TYR A 234 -7.60 -4.03 -9.41
C TYR A 234 -7.43 -5.35 -8.69
N TYR A 235 -6.37 -5.43 -7.89
CA TYR A 235 -6.08 -6.55 -7.01
C TYR A 235 -6.14 -6.07 -5.57
N LEU A 236 -6.88 -6.78 -4.74
CA LEU A 236 -6.93 -6.62 -3.30
C LEU A 236 -6.18 -7.80 -2.68
N VAL A 237 -5.16 -7.49 -1.92
CA VAL A 237 -4.42 -8.45 -1.11
C VAL A 237 -4.83 -8.22 0.33
N ARG A 238 -5.15 -9.28 1.06
CA ARG A 238 -5.54 -9.17 2.45
C ARG A 238 -4.95 -10.27 3.32
N ALA A 239 -4.68 -9.94 4.57
CA ALA A 239 -4.25 -10.87 5.61
C ALA A 239 -4.88 -10.49 6.95
N LYS A 240 -5.27 -11.49 7.73
CA LYS A 240 -5.80 -11.36 9.10
C LYS A 240 -4.99 -12.23 10.05
N PRO A 241 -3.75 -11.84 10.39
CA PRO A 241 -2.93 -12.67 11.26
C PRO A 241 -3.55 -12.77 12.65
N SER A 242 -3.74 -14.00 13.11
CA SER A 242 -4.24 -14.30 14.45
C SER A 242 -3.18 -14.01 15.49
N THR A 243 -3.56 -13.36 16.59
CA THR A 243 -2.68 -13.14 17.74
C THR A 243 -3.41 -13.43 19.04
N THR A 244 -2.65 -13.69 20.09
CA THR A 244 -3.15 -13.83 21.48
C THR A 244 -2.92 -12.56 22.29
N GLU A 245 -2.54 -11.46 21.65
CA GLU A 245 -2.23 -10.19 22.33
C GLU A 245 -3.47 -9.61 22.99
N ALA A 246 -3.37 -9.32 24.28
CA ALA A 246 -4.47 -8.81 25.09
C ALA A 246 -3.95 -7.76 26.07
N LYS A 247 -4.88 -7.01 26.69
CA LYS A 247 -4.56 -6.07 27.77
C LYS A 247 -5.60 -6.21 28.86
N GLU A 248 -5.17 -6.73 30.02
CA GLU A 248 -6.02 -6.95 31.18
C GLU A 248 -6.80 -5.67 31.55
N GLY A 249 -8.09 -5.82 31.81
CA GLY A 249 -8.99 -4.70 32.12
C GLY A 249 -9.41 -3.85 30.91
N GLU A 250 -8.83 -4.04 29.72
CA GLU A 250 -9.17 -3.25 28.52
C GLU A 250 -9.74 -4.07 27.38
N TYR A 251 -9.05 -5.14 26.94
CA TYR A 251 -9.48 -6.02 25.86
C TYR A 251 -8.88 -7.42 25.98
N SER A 252 -9.64 -8.45 25.63
CA SER A 252 -9.26 -9.86 25.71
C SER A 252 -8.46 -10.36 24.50
N ALA A 253 -8.47 -9.62 23.38
CA ALA A 253 -7.74 -9.95 22.18
C ALA A 253 -7.47 -8.72 21.30
N THR A 254 -6.41 -8.79 20.49
CA THR A 254 -6.05 -7.85 19.44
C THR A 254 -6.11 -8.54 18.09
N ASN A 255 -6.96 -8.03 17.21
CA ASN A 255 -7.05 -8.43 15.83
C ASN A 255 -6.18 -7.50 14.98
N TYR A 256 -5.46 -8.08 14.03
CA TYR A 256 -4.72 -7.34 13.03
C TYR A 256 -5.33 -7.60 11.66
N GLU A 257 -5.51 -6.52 10.90
CA GLU A 257 -5.97 -6.60 9.52
C GLU A 257 -5.01 -5.79 8.65
N ALA A 258 -4.49 -6.42 7.60
CA ALA A 258 -3.67 -5.76 6.60
C ALA A 258 -4.32 -5.95 5.24
N THR A 259 -4.57 -4.85 4.54
CA THR A 259 -4.99 -4.86 3.14
C THR A 259 -4.04 -4.04 2.29
N MET A 260 -3.91 -4.40 1.03
CA MET A 260 -3.11 -3.69 0.05
C MET A 260 -3.79 -3.80 -1.31
N THR A 261 -3.98 -2.67 -1.99
CA THR A 261 -4.43 -2.66 -3.37
C THR A 261 -3.35 -2.20 -4.32
N PHE A 262 -3.37 -2.78 -5.52
CA PHE A 262 -2.58 -2.34 -6.65
C PHE A 262 -3.33 -2.67 -7.95
N THR A 263 -2.87 -2.08 -9.05
CA THR A 263 -3.49 -2.27 -10.36
C THR A 263 -2.52 -3.03 -11.26
N VAL A 264 -2.95 -4.19 -11.77
CA VAL A 264 -2.30 -4.80 -12.92
C VAL A 264 -2.78 -4.03 -14.15
N GLN A 265 -1.83 -3.41 -14.85
CA GLN A 265 -2.14 -2.57 -16.00
C GLN A 265 -1.93 -3.34 -17.30
N ASN A 266 -2.74 -3.03 -18.31
CA ASN A 266 -2.39 -3.43 -19.67
C ASN A 266 -1.01 -2.86 -20.02
N LYS A 267 -0.27 -3.58 -20.87
CA LYS A 267 1.03 -3.10 -21.35
C LYS A 267 0.88 -1.70 -21.92
N SER A 268 1.80 -0.82 -21.56
CA SER A 268 1.77 0.57 -21.97
C SER A 268 1.98 0.70 -23.48
N VAL A 269 1.43 1.78 -24.03
CA VAL A 269 1.62 2.13 -25.43
C VAL A 269 3.03 2.67 -25.58
N LYS A 270 3.80 2.11 -26.52
CA LYS A 270 5.14 2.59 -26.83
C LYS A 270 5.07 4.05 -27.27
N LEU A 271 5.70 4.94 -26.50
CA LEU A 271 5.82 6.34 -26.88
C LEU A 271 6.66 6.49 -28.17
N PRO A 272 6.30 7.43 -29.06
CA PRO A 272 7.05 7.69 -30.28
C PRO A 272 8.46 8.23 -29.97
N GLY A 273 9.37 8.05 -30.92
CA GLY A 273 10.77 8.44 -30.81
C GLY A 273 11.66 7.32 -30.25
N SER A 274 12.96 7.51 -30.39
CA SER A 274 13.98 6.61 -29.84
C SER A 274 14.55 7.21 -28.58
N ALA A 275 14.80 6.36 -27.57
CA ALA A 275 15.42 6.77 -26.32
C ALA A 275 16.73 7.52 -26.64
N VAL A 276 16.79 8.78 -26.23
CA VAL A 276 17.95 9.62 -26.52
C VAL A 276 19.07 9.20 -25.56
N SER A 277 20.26 8.94 -26.09
CA SER A 277 21.48 8.64 -25.31
C SER A 277 22.03 9.88 -24.57
N ALA A 278 21.18 10.83 -24.22
CA ALA A 278 21.57 12.06 -23.55
C ALA A 278 21.74 11.83 -22.05
N LYS A 279 22.45 12.75 -21.39
CA LYS A 279 22.69 12.71 -19.95
C LYS A 279 21.34 12.80 -19.22
N PRO A 280 21.11 12.03 -18.13
CA PRO A 280 19.84 12.06 -17.44
C PRO A 280 19.54 13.44 -16.85
N HIS A 281 18.26 13.81 -16.75
CA HIS A 281 17.86 14.91 -15.88
C HIS A 281 18.14 14.55 -14.43
N ILE A 282 18.62 15.52 -13.64
CA ILE A 282 18.79 15.36 -12.21
C ILE A 282 17.72 16.18 -11.51
N TYR A 283 16.90 15.53 -10.69
CA TYR A 283 15.95 16.18 -9.80
C TYR A 283 16.49 16.12 -8.37
N VAL A 284 16.43 17.23 -7.64
CA VAL A 284 16.69 17.29 -6.20
C VAL A 284 15.43 17.85 -5.53
N ASN A 285 14.76 17.02 -4.73
CA ASN A 285 13.49 17.35 -4.07
C ASN A 285 12.44 17.90 -5.05
N GLY A 286 12.35 17.30 -6.24
CA GLY A 286 11.41 17.69 -7.29
C GLY A 286 11.88 18.83 -8.21
N ASN A 287 12.99 19.50 -7.90
CA ASN A 287 13.53 20.58 -8.73
C ASN A 287 14.58 20.05 -9.71
N VAL A 288 14.49 20.41 -10.99
CA VAL A 288 15.52 20.08 -11.98
C VAL A 288 16.78 20.88 -11.67
N VAL A 289 17.92 20.20 -11.56
CA VAL A 289 19.23 20.80 -11.31
C VAL A 289 20.15 20.54 -12.50
N ALA A 290 20.76 21.61 -13.02
CA ALA A 290 21.78 21.49 -14.05
C ALA A 290 23.11 20.99 -13.45
N VAL A 291 23.68 19.92 -14.02
CA VAL A 291 24.91 19.30 -13.51
C VAL A 291 25.91 19.17 -14.66
N SER A 292 26.83 20.13 -14.77
CA SER A 292 27.84 20.15 -15.83
C SER A 292 28.80 18.95 -15.75
N SER A 293 29.13 18.51 -14.54
CA SER A 293 30.02 17.36 -14.26
C SER A 293 29.37 15.98 -14.46
N LEU A 294 28.09 15.95 -14.83
CA LEU A 294 27.34 14.71 -14.98
C LEU A 294 27.94 13.83 -16.08
N THR A 295 28.24 12.58 -15.74
CA THR A 295 28.68 11.57 -16.69
C THR A 295 27.95 10.25 -16.43
N VAL A 296 27.80 9.44 -17.46
CA VAL A 296 27.28 8.07 -17.33
C VAL A 296 28.37 7.12 -17.79
N SER A 297 28.79 6.21 -16.91
CA SER A 297 29.82 5.22 -17.21
C SER A 297 29.33 3.85 -16.73
N ASN A 298 29.27 2.87 -17.63
CA ASN A 298 28.78 1.52 -17.34
C ASN A 298 27.41 1.52 -16.65
N GLY A 299 26.47 2.32 -17.15
CA GLY A 299 25.12 2.48 -16.58
C GLY A 299 25.06 3.21 -15.24
N THR A 300 26.19 3.67 -14.71
CA THR A 300 26.26 4.40 -13.45
C THR A 300 26.32 5.89 -13.69
N THR A 301 25.44 6.64 -13.03
CA THR A 301 25.46 8.11 -13.04
C THR A 301 26.52 8.61 -12.05
N LYS A 302 27.47 9.41 -12.54
CA LYS A 302 28.53 10.03 -11.74
C LYS A 302 28.45 11.54 -11.81
N VAL A 303 28.81 12.19 -10.70
CA VAL A 303 28.86 13.65 -10.56
C VAL A 303 30.14 14.03 -9.82
N ASP A 304 30.53 15.30 -9.88
CA ASP A 304 31.59 15.81 -9.00
C ASP A 304 31.14 15.81 -7.54
N ALA A 305 32.04 15.52 -6.60
CA ALA A 305 31.77 15.55 -5.17
C ALA A 305 31.19 16.89 -4.68
N ALA A 306 31.54 18.01 -5.33
CA ALA A 306 30.97 19.33 -5.04
C ALA A 306 29.44 19.36 -5.26
N PHE A 307 28.91 18.56 -6.20
CA PHE A 307 27.46 18.43 -6.39
C PHE A 307 26.80 17.80 -5.15
N ILE A 308 27.37 16.70 -4.63
CA ILE A 308 26.85 16.04 -3.42
C ILE A 308 26.91 17.01 -2.24
N LYS A 309 28.04 17.73 -2.11
CA LYS A 309 28.22 18.74 -1.05
C LYS A 309 27.18 19.86 -1.12
N GLN A 310 26.87 20.33 -2.32
CA GLN A 310 25.96 21.44 -2.52
C GLN A 310 24.49 21.05 -2.34
N TYR A 311 24.08 19.89 -2.85
CA TYR A 311 22.66 19.57 -3.02
C TYR A 311 22.15 18.44 -2.13
N VAL A 312 23.03 17.65 -1.51
CA VAL A 312 22.64 16.46 -0.76
C VAL A 312 23.12 16.53 0.69
N ASP A 313 24.41 16.75 0.90
CA ASP A 313 25.01 16.77 2.23
C ASP A 313 26.22 17.72 2.28
N ALA A 314 26.06 18.85 2.96
CA ALA A 314 27.12 19.85 3.12
C ALA A 314 28.37 19.32 3.84
N ALA A 315 28.25 18.22 4.61
CA ALA A 315 29.36 17.56 5.30
C ALA A 315 30.07 16.51 4.43
N TYR A 316 29.67 16.32 3.17
CA TYR A 316 30.29 15.35 2.27
C TYR A 316 31.77 15.67 2.01
N ASN A 317 32.64 14.72 2.34
CA ASN A 317 34.11 14.86 2.26
C ASN A 317 34.74 14.12 1.07
N GLY A 318 33.92 13.58 0.15
CA GLY A 318 34.43 12.96 -1.08
C GLY A 318 35.11 13.99 -1.98
N THR A 319 35.93 13.51 -2.91
CA THR A 319 36.64 14.35 -3.90
C THR A 319 36.48 13.77 -5.31
N GLY A 320 36.59 14.63 -6.33
CA GLY A 320 36.52 14.23 -7.73
C GLY A 320 35.17 13.62 -8.14
N ALA A 321 35.19 12.70 -9.11
CA ALA A 321 33.99 12.06 -9.62
C ALA A 321 33.51 10.92 -8.71
N VAL A 322 32.27 10.98 -8.26
CA VAL A 322 31.65 10.01 -7.34
C VAL A 322 30.37 9.42 -7.94
N THR A 323 30.02 8.20 -7.54
CA THR A 323 28.76 7.55 -7.93
C THR A 323 27.59 8.24 -7.24
N LEU A 324 26.70 8.88 -8.02
CA LEU A 324 25.62 9.72 -7.51
C LEU A 324 24.74 8.99 -6.51
N ARG A 325 24.25 7.80 -6.89
CA ARG A 325 23.37 6.98 -6.05
C ARG A 325 24.04 6.63 -4.72
N SER A 326 25.21 6.01 -4.76
CA SER A 326 25.92 5.56 -3.55
C SER A 326 26.28 6.72 -2.63
N ALA A 327 26.73 7.86 -3.18
CA ALA A 327 27.05 9.03 -2.38
C ALA A 327 25.80 9.64 -1.71
N ALA A 328 24.70 9.75 -2.46
CA ALA A 328 23.46 10.30 -1.92
C ALA A 328 22.79 9.37 -0.89
N GLU A 329 22.75 8.06 -1.16
CA GLU A 329 22.21 7.06 -0.22
C GLU A 329 23.06 6.96 1.05
N ALA A 330 24.39 7.08 0.95
CA ALA A 330 25.27 7.15 2.13
C ALA A 330 25.00 8.39 3.00
N ALA A 331 24.56 9.49 2.39
CA ALA A 331 24.08 10.69 3.09
C ALA A 331 22.63 10.54 3.62
N GLY A 332 22.00 9.38 3.44
CA GLY A 332 20.65 9.10 3.89
C GLY A 332 19.54 9.61 2.96
N ALA A 333 19.88 10.09 1.75
CA ALA A 333 18.88 10.44 0.74
C ALA A 333 18.29 9.16 0.12
N SER A 334 17.05 9.25 -0.37
CA SER A 334 16.47 8.24 -1.25
C SER A 334 16.75 8.61 -2.71
N VAL A 335 17.06 7.63 -3.57
CA VAL A 335 17.34 7.88 -4.99
C VAL A 335 16.47 7.00 -5.86
N GLU A 336 15.77 7.60 -6.81
CA GLU A 336 14.94 6.90 -7.79
C GLU A 336 15.41 7.17 -9.22
N TYR A 337 15.15 6.20 -10.09
CA TYR A 337 15.53 6.25 -11.50
C TYR A 337 14.29 6.15 -12.38
N PHE A 338 14.16 7.09 -13.30
CA PHE A 338 13.12 7.10 -14.32
C PHE A 338 13.78 6.76 -15.66
N PRO A 339 13.48 5.59 -16.27
CA PRO A 339 14.09 5.21 -17.55
C PRO A 339 13.74 6.18 -18.67
N ALA A 340 14.62 6.28 -19.67
CA ALA A 340 14.32 6.97 -20.92
C ALA A 340 13.13 6.29 -21.63
N VAL A 341 12.21 7.08 -22.18
CA VAL A 341 10.99 6.60 -22.86
C VAL A 341 10.65 7.48 -24.06
N GLY A 342 10.35 6.85 -25.20
CA GLY A 342 10.19 7.57 -26.47
C GLY A 342 11.41 8.45 -26.76
N GLY A 343 11.18 9.69 -27.21
CA GLY A 343 12.23 10.71 -27.40
C GLY A 343 12.75 11.38 -26.12
N ASN A 344 12.36 10.93 -24.92
CA ASN A 344 12.74 11.57 -23.66
C ASN A 344 13.90 10.84 -22.99
N GLN A 345 14.88 11.61 -22.51
CA GLN A 345 16.02 11.08 -21.76
C GLN A 345 15.62 10.57 -20.37
N ALA A 346 16.49 9.76 -19.76
CA ALA A 346 16.29 9.26 -18.41
C ALA A 346 16.31 10.38 -17.36
N ALA A 347 15.90 10.09 -16.13
CA ALA A 347 16.09 10.98 -15.00
C ALA A 347 16.52 10.23 -13.73
N VAL A 348 17.25 10.93 -12.87
CA VAL A 348 17.59 10.50 -11.51
C VAL A 348 17.00 11.53 -10.56
N ALA A 349 16.16 11.07 -9.63
CA ALA A 349 15.58 11.91 -8.59
C ALA A 349 16.19 11.58 -7.24
N ILE A 350 16.60 12.63 -6.53
CA ILE A 350 17.23 12.57 -5.21
C ILE A 350 16.29 13.24 -4.23
N TYR A 351 15.96 12.54 -3.16
CA TYR A 351 15.10 13.03 -2.09
C TYR A 351 15.92 13.08 -0.82
N THR A 352 16.29 14.29 -0.40
CA THR A 352 17.01 14.51 0.85
C THR A 352 16.04 14.34 2.03
N LYS A 353 16.60 14.10 3.23
CA LYS A 353 15.82 14.03 4.45
C LYS A 353 15.21 15.38 4.84
#